data_AF-A0A1F2KB96-F1
#
_entry.id   AF-A0A1F2KB96-F1
#
_cell.length_a   1.000
_cell.length_b   1.000
_cell.length_c   1.000
_cell.angle_alpha   90.00
_cell.angle_beta   90.00
_cell.angle_gamma   90.00
#
_symmetry.space_group_name_H-M   'P 1'
#
loop_
_entity.id
_entity.type
_entity.pdbx_description
1 polymer ?
#
loop_
_entity_poly.entity_id
_entity_poly.type
_entity_poly.pdbx_seq_one_letter_code
_entity_poly.pdbx_strand_id
1 'polypeptide(L)'
;MQYMAEIKKRILSFSNGKTIKLYGNSVAIGKSMEIAEAFTPNIFGFIITGGDGKTGEVFNPHKLTAEEMMELADYNIRMWMDFKDAVRNYGISNTKIFKKEAMI
;
A
#
# COMPACT_ATOMS: atom_id res chain seq x y z
N MET A 1 -20.34 8.04 -4.18
CA MET A 1 -19.57 6.81 -3.93
C MET A 1 -18.12 7.21 -3.80
N GLN A 2 -17.52 7.00 -2.62
CA GLN A 2 -16.11 7.32 -2.41
C GLN A 2 -15.31 6.13 -2.94
N TYR A 3 -14.93 6.19 -4.21
CA TYR A 3 -14.08 5.16 -4.79
C TYR A 3 -12.65 5.41 -4.32
N MET A 4 -12.08 4.45 -3.62
CA MET A 4 -10.71 4.50 -3.12
C MET A 4 -10.10 3.13 -3.31
N ALA A 5 -8.77 3.08 -3.34
CA ALA A 5 -8.07 1.82 -3.31
C ALA A 5 -8.54 0.95 -2.13
N GLU A 6 -8.65 -0.36 -2.37
CA GLU A 6 -8.95 -1.36 -1.34
C GLU A 6 -8.07 -2.60 -1.57
N ILE A 7 -7.60 -3.20 -0.47
CA ILE A 7 -6.96 -4.52 -0.51
C ILE A 7 -7.90 -5.55 0.09
N LYS A 8 -8.29 -6.54 -0.71
CA LYS A 8 -9.11 -7.68 -0.26
C LYS A 8 -8.62 -8.97 -0.87
N LYS A 9 -8.38 -10.01 -0.06
CA LYS A 9 -7.89 -11.33 -0.52
C LYS A 9 -6.69 -11.21 -1.47
N ARG A 10 -5.70 -10.38 -1.11
CA ARG A 10 -4.49 -10.09 -1.92
C ARG A 10 -4.79 -9.45 -3.28
N ILE A 11 -5.90 -8.76 -3.42
CA ILE A 11 -6.21 -7.96 -4.62
C ILE A 11 -6.30 -6.50 -4.19
N LEU A 12 -5.41 -5.69 -4.74
CA LEU A 12 -5.50 -4.24 -4.71
C LEU A 12 -6.42 -3.80 -5.86
N SER A 13 -7.54 -3.17 -5.55
CA SER A 13 -8.50 -2.67 -6.54
C SER A 13 -8.56 -1.15 -6.47
N PHE A 14 -8.61 -0.49 -7.62
CA PHE A 14 -8.75 0.96 -7.76
C PHE A 14 -10.16 1.35 -8.22
N SER A 15 -10.50 2.63 -8.05
CA SER A 15 -11.79 3.19 -8.45
C SER A 15 -12.19 2.92 -9.90
N ASN A 16 -11.20 2.96 -10.80
CA ASN A 16 -11.37 2.80 -12.24
C ASN A 16 -11.55 1.34 -12.68
N GLY A 17 -11.65 0.40 -11.73
CA GLY A 17 -11.83 -1.03 -11.97
C GLY A 17 -10.53 -1.79 -12.24
N LYS A 18 -9.37 -1.12 -12.28
CA LYS A 18 -8.08 -1.80 -12.36
C LYS A 18 -7.80 -2.58 -11.09
N THR A 19 -7.22 -3.76 -11.25
CA THR A 19 -6.82 -4.61 -10.13
C THR A 19 -5.38 -5.09 -10.27
N ILE A 20 -4.67 -5.19 -9.16
CA ILE A 20 -3.34 -5.79 -9.07
C ILE A 20 -3.42 -6.94 -8.08
N LYS A 21 -2.91 -8.10 -8.49
CA LYS A 21 -2.72 -9.24 -7.59
C LYS A 21 -1.44 -9.00 -6.78
N LEU A 22 -1.62 -8.92 -5.48
CA LEU A 22 -0.57 -8.80 -4.48
C LEU A 22 -0.04 -10.18 -4.08
N TYR A 23 1.18 -10.22 -3.55
CA TYR A 23 1.74 -11.42 -2.94
C TYR A 23 1.19 -11.64 -1.52
N GLY A 24 1.03 -10.55 -0.76
CA GLY A 24 0.52 -10.48 0.59
C GLY A 24 -0.79 -9.67 0.71
N ASN A 25 -1.13 -9.31 1.95
CA ASN A 25 -2.34 -8.54 2.28
C ASN A 25 -2.03 -7.10 2.72
N SER A 26 -0.80 -6.64 2.51
CA SER A 26 -0.33 -5.36 3.00
C SER A 26 0.67 -4.74 2.02
N VAL A 27 0.62 -3.43 1.91
CA VAL A 27 1.55 -2.63 1.14
C VAL A 27 2.16 -1.59 2.08
N ALA A 28 3.43 -1.25 1.91
CA ALA A 28 4.11 -0.23 2.69
C ALA A 28 4.90 0.71 1.79
N ILE A 29 5.14 1.92 2.29
CA ILE A 29 6.01 2.92 1.68
C ILE A 29 7.31 3.07 2.49
N GLY A 30 8.45 3.04 1.79
CA GLY A 30 9.78 3.25 2.38
C GLY A 30 10.22 4.72 2.38
N LYS A 31 11.34 5.02 3.05
CA LYS A 31 11.95 6.37 3.03
C LYS A 31 12.38 6.82 1.62
N SER A 32 12.64 5.88 0.72
CA SER A 32 12.95 6.11 -0.69
C SER A 32 11.72 6.42 -1.55
N MET A 33 10.52 6.53 -0.95
CA MET A 33 9.23 6.71 -1.64
C MET A 33 8.82 5.51 -2.52
N GLU A 34 9.50 4.38 -2.36
CA GLU A 34 9.15 3.14 -3.03
C GLU A 34 8.02 2.43 -2.28
N ILE A 35 7.16 1.78 -3.04
CA ILE A 35 6.01 1.05 -2.55
C ILE A 35 6.25 -0.44 -2.78
N ALA A 36 6.13 -1.24 -1.72
CA ALA A 36 6.49 -2.65 -1.75
C ALA A 36 5.63 -3.52 -0.84
N GLU A 37 5.74 -4.83 -1.04
CA GLU A 37 5.22 -5.85 -0.12
C GLU A 37 6.38 -6.64 0.49
N ALA A 38 6.84 -6.26 1.68
CA ALA A 38 7.88 -6.98 2.43
C ALA A 38 9.06 -7.46 1.55
N PHE A 39 9.19 -8.77 1.30
CA PHE A 39 10.28 -9.42 0.57
C PHE A 39 9.98 -9.69 -0.92
N THR A 40 9.04 -8.97 -1.53
CA THR A 40 8.68 -9.13 -2.94
C THR A 40 9.17 -7.94 -3.77
N PRO A 41 9.13 -8.03 -5.12
CA PRO A 41 9.42 -6.88 -5.97
C PRO A 41 8.53 -5.69 -5.64
N ASN A 42 9.07 -4.48 -5.80
CA ASN A 42 8.34 -3.23 -5.56
C ASN A 42 7.12 -3.12 -6.51
N ILE A 43 6.03 -2.57 -6.01
CA ILE A 43 4.86 -2.19 -6.83
C ILE A 43 5.19 -0.93 -7.63
N PHE A 44 5.92 -0.01 -7.01
CA PHE A 44 6.42 1.21 -7.60
C PHE A 44 7.78 1.55 -6.96
N GLY A 45 8.77 1.95 -7.75
CA GLY A 45 10.05 2.35 -7.19
C GLY A 45 11.05 2.89 -8.18
N PHE A 46 12.33 2.70 -7.88
CA PHE A 46 13.44 3.21 -8.68
C PHE A 46 14.41 2.07 -9.02
N ILE A 47 14.72 1.91 -10.31
CA ILE A 47 15.76 0.96 -10.77
C ILE A 47 17.00 1.75 -11.13
N ILE A 48 18.12 1.40 -10.50
CA ILE A 48 19.44 1.91 -10.87
C ILE A 48 19.84 1.27 -12.20
N THR A 49 20.09 2.09 -13.20
CA THR A 49 20.54 1.65 -14.54
C THR A 49 21.98 2.08 -14.83
N GLY A 50 22.53 3.01 -14.06
CA GLY A 50 23.91 3.49 -14.16
C GLY A 50 24.85 2.85 -13.13
N GLY A 51 26.14 2.75 -13.47
CA GLY A 51 27.18 2.31 -12.54
C GLY A 51 27.52 3.32 -11.43
N ASP A 52 26.91 4.52 -11.46
CA ASP A 52 27.11 5.60 -10.49
C ASP A 52 26.21 5.48 -9.25
N GLY A 53 25.25 4.55 -9.25
CA GLY A 53 24.28 4.36 -8.17
C GLY A 53 23.27 5.51 -8.02
N LYS A 54 23.23 6.46 -8.96
CA LYS A 54 22.40 7.67 -8.91
C LYS A 54 21.50 7.81 -10.12
N THR A 55 21.96 7.32 -11.27
CA THR A 55 21.20 7.33 -12.51
C THR A 55 20.31 6.08 -12.56
N GLY A 56 19.04 6.30 -12.88
CA GLY A 56 18.05 5.23 -12.91
C GLY A 56 16.73 5.68 -13.50
N GLU A 57 15.78 4.76 -13.48
CA GLU A 57 14.46 4.91 -14.09
C GLU A 57 13.35 4.61 -13.09
N VAL A 58 12.17 5.18 -13.34
CA VAL A 58 10.96 4.88 -12.56
C VAL A 58 10.53 3.45 -12.87
N PHE A 59 10.48 2.62 -11.84
CA PHE A 59 9.92 1.28 -11.90
C PHE A 59 8.41 1.33 -11.64
N ASN A 60 7.62 1.11 -12.68
CA ASN A 60 6.16 1.05 -12.60
C ASN A 60 5.61 -0.10 -13.46
N PRO A 61 5.85 -1.36 -13.06
CA PRO A 61 5.53 -2.55 -13.87
C PRO A 61 4.03 -2.70 -14.15
N HIS A 62 3.18 -2.16 -13.27
CA HIS A 62 1.73 -2.20 -13.40
C HIS A 62 1.14 -0.98 -14.14
N LYS A 63 1.99 -0.08 -14.65
CA LYS A 63 1.58 1.15 -15.33
C LYS A 63 0.56 1.95 -14.52
N LEU A 64 0.82 2.09 -13.23
CA LEU A 64 -0.03 2.84 -12.31
C LEU A 64 -0.11 4.31 -12.73
N THR A 65 -1.31 4.87 -12.76
CA THR A 65 -1.51 6.29 -13.02
C THR A 65 -1.25 7.11 -11.75
N ALA A 66 -1.12 8.44 -11.90
CA ALA A 66 -1.00 9.32 -10.75
C ALA A 66 -2.23 9.22 -9.82
N GLU A 67 -3.44 9.11 -10.38
CA GLU A 67 -4.68 8.96 -9.61
C GLU A 67 -4.72 7.65 -8.83
N GLU A 68 -4.32 6.53 -9.45
CA GLU A 68 -4.21 5.24 -8.77
C GLU A 68 -3.19 5.29 -7.61
N MET A 69 -2.06 5.99 -7.81
CA MET A 69 -1.06 6.17 -6.75
C MET A 69 -1.59 7.04 -5.59
N MET A 70 -2.36 8.09 -5.89
CA MET A 70 -3.01 8.92 -4.87
C MET A 70 -4.05 8.10 -4.09
N GLU A 71 -4.85 7.27 -4.76
CA GLU A 71 -5.79 6.38 -4.09
C GLU A 71 -5.10 5.39 -3.14
N LEU A 72 -3.97 4.80 -3.58
CA LEU A 72 -3.19 3.91 -2.72
C LEU A 72 -2.59 4.64 -1.51
N ALA A 73 -2.14 5.88 -1.69
CA ALA A 73 -1.66 6.71 -0.60
C ALA A 73 -2.78 7.01 0.41
N ASP A 74 -3.95 7.43 -0.07
CA ASP A 74 -5.11 7.72 0.78
C ASP A 74 -5.60 6.47 1.53
N TYR A 75 -5.58 5.30 0.89
CA TYR A 75 -5.85 4.02 1.54
C TYR A 75 -4.90 3.77 2.72
N ASN A 76 -3.59 3.96 2.51
CA ASN A 76 -2.59 3.80 3.57
C ASN A 76 -2.78 4.81 4.70
N ILE A 77 -3.08 6.08 4.38
CA ILE A 77 -3.37 7.11 5.38
C ILE A 77 -4.58 6.72 6.22
N ARG A 78 -5.67 6.27 5.59
CA ARG A 78 -6.87 5.83 6.30
C ARG A 78 -6.59 4.65 7.22
N MET A 79 -5.79 3.67 6.79
CA MET A 79 -5.38 2.56 7.67
C MET A 79 -4.63 3.06 8.91
N TRP A 80 -3.71 4.01 8.75
CA TRP A 80 -3.01 4.61 9.89
C TRP A 80 -3.93 5.44 10.80
N MET A 81 -4.92 6.14 10.24
CA MET A 81 -5.93 6.86 11.02
C MET A 81 -6.77 5.88 11.85
N ASP A 82 -7.31 4.84 11.23
CA ASP A 82 -8.09 3.79 11.89
C ASP A 82 -7.28 3.11 13.01
N PHE A 83 -6.00 2.80 12.75
CA PHE A 83 -5.11 2.23 13.76
C PHE A 83 -4.91 3.16 14.96
N LYS A 84 -4.64 4.46 14.71
CA LYS A 84 -4.50 5.46 15.78
C LYS A 84 -5.78 5.56 16.62
N ASP A 85 -6.94 5.55 15.98
CA ASP A 85 -8.22 5.61 16.68
C ASP A 85 -8.46 4.35 17.53
N ALA A 86 -8.12 3.17 17.01
CA ALA A 86 -8.18 1.92 17.77
C ALA A 86 -7.24 1.95 18.99
N VAL A 87 -6.00 2.45 18.85
CA VAL A 87 -5.06 2.62 19.97
C VAL A 87 -5.60 3.61 21.01
N ARG A 88 -6.18 4.74 20.58
CA ARG A 88 -6.77 5.74 21.50
C ARG A 88 -7.94 5.18 22.28
N ASN A 89 -8.80 4.41 21.62
CA ASN A 89 -10.03 3.90 22.23
C ASN A 89 -9.81 2.68 23.12
N TYR A 90 -8.85 1.82 22.79
CA TYR A 90 -8.69 0.51 23.44
C TYR A 90 -7.32 0.28 24.09
N GLY A 91 -6.33 1.12 23.82
CA GLY A 91 -4.93 0.89 24.21
C GLY A 91 -4.27 -0.23 23.39
N ILE A 92 -3.02 -0.57 23.74
CA ILE A 92 -2.21 -1.55 23.00
C ILE A 92 -2.34 -2.99 23.50
N SER A 93 -2.99 -3.20 24.66
CA SER A 93 -3.12 -4.52 25.31
C SER A 93 -4.50 -5.15 25.15
N ASN A 94 -5.43 -4.47 24.45
CA ASN A 94 -6.79 -4.95 24.27
C ASN A 94 -7.01 -5.48 22.85
N THR A 95 -7.49 -6.72 22.73
CA THR A 95 -7.74 -7.37 21.43
C THR A 95 -8.78 -6.66 20.56
N LYS A 96 -9.58 -5.75 21.12
CA LYS A 96 -10.50 -4.87 20.37
C LYS A 96 -9.80 -3.92 19.40
N ILE A 97 -8.47 -3.76 19.51
CA ILE A 97 -7.67 -2.98 18.56
C ILE A 97 -7.65 -3.61 17.14
N PHE A 98 -7.90 -4.92 17.01
CA PHE A 98 -7.80 -5.63 15.73
C PHE A 98 -9.16 -5.82 15.05
N LYS A 99 -9.22 -5.57 13.73
CA LYS A 99 -10.36 -5.88 12.87
C LYS A 99 -10.33 -7.36 12.45
N LYS A 100 -10.97 -8.23 13.24
CA LYS A 100 -10.94 -9.70 13.06
C LYS A 100 -11.44 -10.17 11.67
N GLU A 101 -12.36 -9.42 11.08
CA GLU A 101 -12.89 -9.68 9.73
C GLU A 101 -11.80 -9.61 8.64
N ALA A 102 -10.74 -8.84 8.88
CA ALA A 102 -9.61 -8.69 7.96
C ALA A 102 -8.46 -9.68 8.23
N MET A 103 -8.59 -10.55 9.24
CA MET A 103 -7.54 -11.53 9.61
C MET A 103 -7.70 -12.89 8.93
N ILE A 104 -8.77 -13.09 8.16
CA ILE A 104 -9.19 -14.39 7.59
C ILE A 104 -9.08 -14.36 6.05
#